data_AF-A0A974DY29-F1
#
_entry.id   AF-A0A974DY29-F1
#
_cell.length_a   1.000
_cell.length_b   1.000
_cell.length_c   1.000
_cell.angle_alpha   90.00
_cell.angle_beta   90.00
_cell.angle_gamma   90.00
#
_symmetry.space_group_name_H-M   'P 1'
#
loop_
_entity.id
_entity.type
_entity.pdbx_description
1 polymer ?
#
loop_
_entity_poly.entity_id
_entity_poly.type
_entity_poly.pdbx_seq_one_letter_code
_entity_poly.pdbx_strand_id
1 'polypeptide(L)'
;RCGAQLGPIGPIGLRPALEPTPSGEETFEVWRDSALTAVDDWPGSGPALCCKIQESLRGPTLDLIKLHREVCPQDGPEKLIELLEDTYGPVEDEIEMLYKFQSCMQKDNESLSKYLKRLQQMLKLLVCRSIIATDRVDSM
;
A
#
# COMPACT_ATOMS: atom_id res chain seq x y z
N ARG A 1 25.77 12.29 -8.21
CA ARG A 1 25.49 10.88 -8.56
C ARG A 1 25.37 10.10 -7.25
N CYS A 2 24.15 9.87 -6.77
CA CYS A 2 23.79 8.78 -5.88
C CYS A 2 22.44 8.29 -6.41
N GLY A 3 22.43 7.10 -7.00
CA GLY A 3 21.23 6.46 -7.52
C GLY A 3 20.48 5.80 -6.38
N ALA A 4 19.28 6.27 -6.10
CA ALA A 4 18.23 5.49 -5.47
C ALA A 4 17.10 5.40 -6.50
N GLN A 5 17.23 4.44 -7.42
CA GLN A 5 16.10 4.06 -8.25
C GLN A 5 15.23 3.19 -7.36
N LEU A 6 14.13 3.74 -6.85
CA LEU A 6 13.05 2.94 -6.30
C LEU A 6 12.61 1.92 -7.36
N GLY A 7 12.30 0.70 -6.91
CA GLY A 7 11.60 -0.26 -7.77
C GLY A 7 10.29 0.38 -8.27
N PRO A 8 9.89 0.15 -9.52
CA PRO A 8 8.66 0.73 -10.05
C PRO A 8 7.46 0.19 -9.26
N ILE A 9 6.58 1.07 -8.78
CA ILE A 9 5.22 0.68 -8.39
C ILE A 9 4.56 0.14 -9.66
N GLY A 10 4.25 -1.16 -9.69
CA GLY A 10 3.67 -1.81 -10.87
C GLY A 10 2.29 -1.24 -11.21
N PRO A 11 1.80 -1.42 -12.45
CA PRO A 11 0.49 -0.92 -12.81
C PRO A 11 -0.64 -1.75 -12.19
N ILE A 12 -1.70 -1.09 -11.71
CA ILE A 12 -2.96 -1.75 -11.32
C ILE A 12 -4.15 -1.19 -12.08
N GLY A 13 -4.98 -2.09 -12.58
CA GLY A 13 -6.28 -1.80 -13.17
C GLY A 13 -7.33 -2.75 -12.62
N LEU A 14 -8.55 -2.26 -12.43
CA LEU A 14 -9.68 -3.11 -12.05
C LEU A 14 -10.41 -3.59 -13.30
N ARG A 15 -10.69 -4.89 -13.33
CA ARG A 15 -11.52 -5.50 -14.37
C ARG A 15 -12.60 -6.38 -13.72
N PRO A 16 -13.73 -6.58 -14.41
CA PRO A 16 -14.76 -7.52 -13.97
C PRO A 16 -14.15 -8.91 -13.71
N ALA A 17 -14.67 -9.61 -12.70
CA ALA A 17 -14.14 -10.86 -12.13
C ALA A 17 -13.98 -12.07 -13.10
N LEU A 18 -14.22 -11.88 -14.40
CA LEU A 18 -14.22 -12.94 -15.42
C LEU A 18 -13.01 -12.88 -16.37
N GLU A 19 -12.17 -11.84 -16.32
CA GLU A 19 -11.03 -11.69 -17.22
C GLU A 19 -9.70 -11.93 -16.48
N PRO A 20 -8.81 -12.80 -16.99
CA PRO A 20 -7.49 -13.00 -16.39
C PRO A 20 -6.66 -11.71 -16.47
N THR A 21 -5.89 -11.44 -15.41
CA THR A 21 -4.97 -10.30 -15.33
C THR A 21 -4.08 -10.26 -16.57
N PRO A 22 -4.06 -9.14 -17.33
CA PRO A 22 -3.15 -8.99 -18.45
C PRO A 22 -1.70 -9.18 -17.99
N SER A 23 -0.89 -9.77 -18.87
CA SER A 23 0.55 -9.94 -18.61
C SER A 23 1.18 -8.58 -18.28
N GLY A 24 1.58 -8.39 -17.01
CA GLY A 24 2.26 -7.18 -16.51
C GLY A 24 1.49 -6.32 -15.50
N GLU A 25 0.20 -6.60 -15.20
CA GLU A 25 -0.52 -5.96 -14.09
C GLU A 25 -0.34 -6.76 -12.79
N GLU A 26 -0.12 -6.08 -11.67
CA GLU A 26 0.05 -6.70 -10.35
C GLU A 26 -1.30 -6.82 -9.62
N THR A 27 -1.40 -7.68 -8.60
CA THR A 27 -2.59 -7.69 -7.73
C THR A 27 -2.61 -6.44 -6.85
N PHE A 28 -3.78 -6.07 -6.36
CA PHE A 28 -3.93 -4.88 -5.54
C PHE A 28 -3.08 -4.95 -4.26
N GLU A 29 -3.01 -6.10 -3.61
CA GLU A 29 -2.23 -6.31 -2.39
C GLU A 29 -0.72 -6.14 -2.66
N VAL A 30 -0.22 -6.68 -3.78
CA VAL A 30 1.19 -6.55 -4.18
C VAL A 30 1.54 -5.09 -4.49
N TRP A 31 0.64 -4.40 -5.20
CA TRP A 31 0.78 -2.99 -5.51
C TRP A 31 0.77 -2.14 -4.25
N ARG A 32 -0.18 -2.37 -3.35
CA ARG A 32 -0.31 -1.65 -2.08
C ARG A 32 0.93 -1.82 -1.23
N ASP A 33 1.41 -3.04 -1.06
CA ASP A 33 2.61 -3.31 -0.27
C ASP A 33 3.85 -2.61 -0.87
N SER A 34 3.90 -2.50 -2.20
CA SER A 34 4.91 -1.74 -2.92
C SER A 34 4.74 -0.22 -2.75
N ALA A 35 3.51 0.29 -2.78
CA ALA A 35 3.20 1.71 -2.59
C ALA A 35 3.49 2.17 -1.16
N LEU A 36 3.12 1.37 -0.15
CA LEU A 36 3.47 1.61 1.25
C LEU A 36 4.99 1.61 1.45
N THR A 37 5.72 0.66 0.84
CA THR A 37 7.19 0.67 0.86
C THR A 37 7.75 1.94 0.21
N ALA A 38 7.16 2.38 -0.91
CA ALA A 38 7.59 3.59 -1.60
C ALA A 38 7.37 4.84 -0.76
N VAL A 39 6.33 4.92 0.07
CA VAL A 39 6.10 6.05 1.00
C VAL A 39 7.28 6.21 1.97
N ASP A 40 7.73 5.13 2.62
CA ASP A 40 8.83 5.24 3.60
C ASP A 40 10.18 5.54 2.94
N ASP A 41 10.41 4.96 1.76
CA ASP A 41 11.70 5.03 1.08
C ASP A 41 11.80 6.26 0.14
N TRP A 42 10.74 7.08 0.01
CA TRP A 42 10.69 8.18 -0.95
C TRP A 42 11.64 9.33 -0.57
N PRO A 43 12.64 9.65 -1.40
CA PRO A 43 13.60 10.73 -1.11
C PRO A 43 13.10 12.11 -1.57
N GLY A 44 11.96 12.17 -2.28
CA GLY A 44 11.44 13.39 -2.90
C GLY A 44 10.31 14.05 -2.11
N SER A 45 9.54 14.93 -2.77
CA SER A 45 8.38 15.56 -2.15
C SER A 45 7.13 14.68 -2.22
N GLY A 46 6.23 14.83 -1.24
CA GLY A 46 4.93 14.15 -1.22
C GLY A 46 4.13 14.29 -2.53
N PRO A 47 3.97 15.52 -3.09
CA PRO A 47 3.27 15.68 -4.37
C PRO A 47 3.89 14.91 -5.54
N ALA A 48 5.23 14.80 -5.57
CA ALA A 48 5.91 14.01 -6.60
C ALA A 48 5.63 12.51 -6.44
N LEU A 49 5.55 12.01 -5.20
CA LEU A 49 5.13 10.64 -4.94
C LEU A 49 3.65 10.41 -5.30
N CYS A 50 2.76 11.35 -4.99
CA CYS A 50 1.36 11.26 -5.42
C CYS A 50 1.23 11.17 -6.94
N CYS A 51 2.03 11.92 -7.70
CA CYS A 51 2.08 11.77 -9.16
C CYS A 51 2.53 10.36 -9.58
N LYS A 52 3.55 9.80 -8.92
CA LYS A 52 4.03 8.43 -9.19
C LYS A 52 2.99 7.36 -8.89
N ILE A 53 2.29 7.51 -7.77
CA ILE A 53 1.15 6.66 -7.41
C ILE A 53 0.10 6.75 -8.52
N GLN A 54 -0.32 7.97 -8.90
CA GLN A 54 -1.31 8.17 -9.96
C GLN A 54 -0.87 7.60 -11.33
N GLU A 55 0.43 7.72 -11.67
CA GLU A 55 1.01 7.14 -12.89
C GLU A 55 0.98 5.60 -12.92
N SER A 56 0.91 4.94 -11.77
CA SER A 56 0.76 3.48 -11.65
C SER A 56 -0.69 3.00 -11.80
N LEU A 57 -1.69 3.90 -11.71
CA LEU A 57 -3.11 3.51 -11.73
C LEU A 57 -3.69 3.51 -13.14
N ARG A 58 -4.67 2.64 -13.40
CA ARG A 58 -5.38 2.52 -14.68
C ARG A 58 -6.88 2.32 -14.46
N GLY A 59 -7.69 2.84 -15.39
CA GLY A 59 -9.14 2.64 -15.37
C GLY A 59 -9.78 3.16 -14.07
N PRO A 60 -10.68 2.38 -13.43
CA PRO A 60 -11.46 2.86 -12.27
C PRO A 60 -10.63 3.30 -11.06
N THR A 61 -9.42 2.75 -10.85
CA THR A 61 -8.54 3.18 -9.75
C THR A 61 -7.98 4.59 -9.99
N LEU A 62 -7.62 4.90 -11.23
CA LEU A 62 -7.14 6.23 -11.62
C LEU A 62 -8.27 7.25 -11.55
N ASP A 63 -9.47 6.87 -12.00
CA ASP A 63 -10.63 7.77 -12.01
C ASP A 63 -11.06 8.15 -10.58
N LEU A 64 -11.03 7.19 -9.65
CA LEU A 64 -11.26 7.45 -8.22
C LEU A 64 -10.28 8.46 -7.65
N ILE A 65 -8.98 8.31 -7.90
CA ILE A 65 -7.96 9.23 -7.39
C ILE A 65 -8.11 10.62 -8.00
N LYS A 66 -8.46 10.73 -9.29
CA LYS A 66 -8.72 12.03 -9.92
C LYS A 66 -9.90 12.74 -9.25
N LEU A 67 -11.01 12.03 -9.07
CA LEU A 67 -12.21 12.59 -8.42
C LEU A 67 -11.92 13.01 -6.97
N HIS A 68 -11.21 12.17 -6.21
CA HIS A 68 -10.81 12.50 -4.84
C HIS A 68 -10.00 13.79 -4.78
N ARG A 69 -9.04 13.97 -5.70
CA ARG A 69 -8.18 15.15 -5.73
C ARG A 69 -8.89 16.43 -6.15
N GLU A 70 -10.04 16.36 -6.80
CA GLU A 70 -10.88 17.54 -7.04
C GLU A 70 -11.45 18.10 -5.73
N VAL A 71 -11.73 17.23 -4.76
CA VAL A 71 -12.29 17.59 -3.46
C VAL A 71 -11.20 17.85 -2.42
N CYS A 72 -10.17 16.99 -2.38
CA CYS A 72 -9.09 17.00 -1.39
C CYS A 72 -7.70 17.08 -2.07
N PRO A 73 -7.35 18.22 -2.70
CA PRO A 73 -6.09 18.35 -3.45
C PRO A 73 -4.83 18.30 -2.58
N GLN A 74 -4.97 18.51 -1.26
CA GLN A 74 -3.85 18.54 -0.31
C GLN A 74 -3.49 17.16 0.26
N ASP A 75 -4.29 16.13 -0.02
CA ASP A 75 -4.08 14.81 0.53
C ASP A 75 -2.77 14.19 0.02
N GLY A 76 -2.00 13.69 1.00
CA GLY A 76 -0.72 13.03 0.79
C GLY A 76 -0.84 11.61 0.23
N PRO A 77 0.30 11.00 -0.12
CA PRO A 77 0.34 9.68 -0.74
C PRO A 77 -0.31 8.58 0.12
N GLU A 78 -0.21 8.68 1.44
CA GLU A 78 -0.83 7.75 2.39
C GLU A 78 -2.35 7.75 2.28
N LYS A 79 -2.95 8.95 2.17
CA LYS A 79 -4.41 9.10 2.01
C LYS A 79 -4.91 8.56 0.68
N LEU A 80 -4.09 8.64 -0.38
CA LEU A 80 -4.44 8.04 -1.67
C LEU A 80 -4.43 6.50 -1.59
N ILE A 81 -3.47 5.92 -0.86
CA ILE A 81 -3.38 4.47 -0.66
C ILE A 81 -4.53 3.99 0.23
N GLU A 82 -4.83 4.70 1.32
CA GLU A 82 -5.97 4.42 2.21
C GLU A 82 -7.30 4.41 1.45
N LEU A 83 -7.56 5.42 0.63
CA LEU A 83 -8.76 5.46 -0.20
C LEU A 83 -8.88 4.26 -1.14
N LEU A 84 -7.77 3.85 -1.76
CA LEU A 84 -7.75 2.68 -2.64
C LEU A 84 -7.90 1.37 -1.86
N GLU A 85 -7.34 1.28 -0.66
CA GLU A 85 -7.51 0.14 0.26
C GLU A 85 -8.97 -0.02 0.69
N ASP A 86 -9.63 1.08 1.06
CA ASP A 86 -11.03 1.07 1.49
C ASP A 86 -11.98 0.69 0.33
N THR A 87 -11.62 1.05 -0.90
CA THR A 87 -12.47 0.81 -2.07
C THR A 87 -12.22 -0.55 -2.72
N TYR A 88 -10.96 -0.98 -2.78
CA TYR A 88 -10.52 -2.13 -3.59
C TYR A 88 -9.73 -3.18 -2.81
N GLY A 89 -9.42 -2.92 -1.54
CA GLY A 89 -8.82 -3.90 -0.67
C GLY A 89 -9.72 -5.11 -0.46
N PRO A 90 -9.13 -6.28 -0.16
CA PRO A 90 -9.91 -7.47 0.15
C PRO A 90 -10.75 -7.23 1.40
N VAL A 91 -12.02 -7.63 1.36
CA VAL A 91 -12.85 -7.64 2.56
C VAL A 91 -12.32 -8.73 3.49
N GLU A 92 -11.64 -8.32 4.56
CA GLU A 92 -11.11 -9.21 5.60
C GLU A 92 -11.64 -8.76 6.95
N ASP A 93 -11.88 -9.71 7.85
CA ASP A 93 -12.29 -9.43 9.22
C ASP A 93 -11.13 -8.81 10.01
N GLU A 94 -11.40 -7.71 10.73
CA GLU A 94 -10.37 -6.95 11.47
C GLU A 94 -9.68 -7.79 12.54
N ILE A 95 -10.42 -8.67 13.23
CA ILE A 95 -9.88 -9.56 14.27
C ILE A 95 -8.98 -10.60 13.61
N GLU A 96 -9.38 -11.15 12.46
CA GLU A 96 -8.55 -12.08 11.68
C GLU A 96 -7.25 -11.40 11.20
N MET A 97 -7.31 -10.16 10.73
CA MET A 97 -6.13 -9.40 10.33
C MET A 97 -5.18 -9.17 11.51
N LEU A 98 -5.71 -8.80 12.67
CA LEU A 98 -4.93 -8.63 13.89
C LEU A 98 -4.31 -9.96 14.34
N TYR A 99 -5.06 -11.05 14.29
CA TYR A 99 -4.57 -12.39 14.63
C TYR A 99 -3.45 -12.85 13.70
N LYS A 100 -3.58 -12.61 12.38
CA LYS A 100 -2.53 -12.88 11.40
C LYS A 100 -1.24 -12.13 11.74
N PHE A 101 -1.36 -10.85 12.12
CA PHE A 101 -0.20 -10.05 12.55
C PHE A 101 0.44 -10.60 13.83
N GLN A 102 -0.35 -10.87 14.88
CA GLN A 102 0.16 -11.41 16.14
C GLN A 102 0.81 -12.79 15.99
N SER A 103 0.30 -13.60 15.06
CA SER A 103 0.81 -14.94 14.76
C SER A 103 1.92 -14.93 13.71
N CYS A 104 2.39 -13.76 13.28
CA CYS A 104 3.44 -13.62 12.29
C CYS A 104 4.78 -14.03 12.89
N MET A 105 5.20 -15.27 12.63
CA MET A 105 6.50 -15.79 13.03
C MET A 105 7.48 -15.80 11.85
N GLN A 106 8.78 -15.77 12.15
CA GLN A 106 9.83 -15.99 11.15
C GLN A 106 9.68 -17.41 10.58
N LYS A 107 9.62 -17.53 9.26
CA LYS A 107 9.51 -18.83 8.59
C LYS A 107 10.86 -19.55 8.57
N ASP A 108 10.82 -20.87 8.44
CA ASP A 108 12.04 -21.67 8.25
C ASP A 108 12.84 -21.16 7.04
N ASN A 109 14.14 -20.93 7.25
CA ASN A 109 15.07 -20.37 6.26
C ASN A 109 14.76 -18.95 5.77
N GLU A 110 13.82 -18.22 6.40
CA GLU A 110 13.62 -16.79 6.14
C GLU A 110 14.74 -15.99 6.81
N SER A 111 15.36 -15.04 6.10
CA SER A 111 16.31 -14.13 6.73
C SER A 111 15.58 -13.14 7.65
N LEU A 112 16.24 -12.71 8.73
CA LEU A 112 15.66 -11.75 9.67
C LEU A 112 15.14 -10.47 8.97
N SER A 113 15.88 -9.98 7.98
CA SER A 113 15.48 -8.82 7.17
C SER A 113 14.16 -9.03 6.42
N LYS A 114 13.94 -10.21 5.86
CA LYS A 114 12.70 -10.54 5.14
C LYS A 114 11.53 -10.67 6.10
N TYR A 115 11.75 -11.33 7.24
CA TYR A 115 10.76 -11.43 8.30
C TYR A 115 10.32 -10.07 8.81
N LEU A 116 11.28 -9.20 9.18
CA LEU A 116 10.98 -7.85 9.67
C LEU A 116 10.27 -7.00 8.63
N LYS A 117 10.66 -7.10 7.35
CA LYS A 117 9.96 -6.40 6.26
C LYS A 117 8.50 -6.86 6.16
N ARG A 118 8.23 -8.16 6.21
CA ARG A 118 6.87 -8.71 6.19
C ARG A 118 6.06 -8.27 7.41
N LEU A 119 6.65 -8.33 8.60
CA LEU A 119 5.99 -7.88 9.83
C LEU A 119 5.64 -6.39 9.78
N GLN A 120 6.56 -5.55 9.29
CA GLN A 120 6.34 -4.12 9.09
C GLN A 120 5.22 -3.85 8.07
N GLN A 121 5.18 -4.58 6.96
CA GLN A 121 4.11 -4.45 5.96
C GLN A 121 2.73 -4.79 6.55
N MET A 122 2.64 -5.86 7.35
CA MET A 122 1.40 -6.22 8.05
C MET A 122 0.96 -5.13 9.03
N LEU A 123 1.89 -4.55 9.79
CA LEU A 123 1.58 -3.44 10.70
C LEU A 123 1.07 -2.20 9.95
N LYS A 124 1.71 -1.83 8.84
CA LYS A 124 1.28 -0.71 8.00
C LYS A 124 -0.11 -0.91 7.45
N LEU A 125 -0.46 -2.14 7.04
CA LEU A 125 -1.80 -2.45 6.58
C LEU A 125 -2.85 -2.25 7.70
N LEU A 126 -2.56 -2.68 8.92
CA LEU A 126 -3.44 -2.46 10.07
C LEU A 126 -3.65 -0.96 10.36
N VAL A 127 -2.60 -0.15 10.23
CA VAL A 127 -2.68 1.31 10.36
C VAL A 127 -3.46 1.94 9.19
N CYS A 128 -3.20 1.50 7.96
CA CYS A 128 -3.85 1.97 6.75
C CYS A 128 -5.37 1.77 6.80
N ARG A 129 -5.83 0.64 7.37
CA ARG A 129 -7.25 0.36 7.61
C ARG A 129 -7.80 0.91 8.92
N SER A 130 -7.02 1.72 9.64
CA SER A 130 -7.39 2.28 10.95
C SER A 130 -7.79 1.24 12.01
N ILE A 131 -7.31 0.00 11.90
CA ILE A 131 -7.53 -1.07 12.88
C ILE A 131 -6.72 -0.82 14.16
N ILE A 132 -5.53 -0.21 14.01
CA ILE A 132 -4.67 0.21 15.11
C ILE A 132 -4.41 1.72 14.98
N ALA A 133 -4.60 2.45 16.07
CA ALA A 133 -4.29 3.87 16.13
C ALA A 133 -2.78 4.11 16.26
N THR A 134 -2.28 5.17 15.64
CA THR A 134 -0.86 5.58 15.68
C THR A 134 -0.52 6.50 16.86
N ASP A 135 -1.48 6.79 17.74
CA ASP A 135 -1.39 7.85 18.74
C ASP A 135 -0.71 7.43 20.06
N ARG A 136 -0.24 6.19 20.19
CA ARG A 136 0.40 5.70 21.43
C ARG A 136 1.59 4.77 21.16
N VAL A 137 2.77 5.36 21.00
CA VAL A 137 3.98 4.71 21.51
C VAL A 137 4.15 5.22 22.93
N ASP A 138 3.52 4.55 23.90
CA ASP A 138 3.79 4.83 25.31
C ASP A 138 5.31 4.69 25.50
N SER A 139 5.97 5.82 25.78
CA SER A 139 7.41 5.87 26.00
C SER A 139 7.73 5.00 27.21
N MET A 140 8.40 3.87 26.98
CA MET A 140 9.02 3.06 28.05
C MET A 140 10.37 3.65 28.44
#